data_AF-A0A085N4I5-F1
#
_entry.id   AF-A0A085N4I5-F1
#
_cell.length_a   1.000
_cell.length_b   1.000
_cell.length_c   1.000
_cell.angle_alpha   90.00
_cell.angle_beta   90.00
_cell.angle_gamma   90.00
#
_symmetry.space_group_name_H-M   'P 1'
#
loop_
_entity.id
_entity.type
_entity.pdbx_description
1 polymer ?
#
loop_
_entity_poly.entity_id
_entity_poly.type
_entity_poly.pdbx_seq_one_letter_code
_entity_poly.pdbx_strand_id
1 'polypeptide(L)'
;MEDPGDERLEQRAVIKFLFREGVSGNEIHQRLVKVYKDDALSYSQLREEIKEKRRRKLSRKVLLLHDNAPVHRAKVALAAIQQCGFGQIDHPPYSPDLAPSDYFLFGNLKQHLRGTVFSDDNELKSAVQDYFNSREKNFFFNGLMNLKSRCEKCIEVEGQYI
;
A
#
# COMPACT_ATOMS: atom_id res chain seq x y z
N MET A 1 3.96 30.09 28.51
CA MET A 1 4.34 28.67 28.42
C MET A 1 3.23 28.00 27.64
N GLU A 2 3.50 27.56 26.42
CA GLU A 2 2.54 26.76 25.65
C GLU A 2 2.31 25.43 26.37
N ASP A 3 1.04 25.00 26.42
CA ASP A 3 0.66 23.73 27.03
C ASP A 3 1.20 22.58 26.16
N PRO A 4 2.03 21.67 26.71
CA PRO A 4 2.54 20.51 25.97
C PRO A 4 1.44 19.62 25.35
N GLY A 5 0.19 19.74 25.84
CA GLY A 5 -0.98 19.08 25.26
C GLY A 5 -1.43 19.68 23.93
N ASP A 6 -1.26 20.99 23.73
CA ASP A 6 -1.73 21.73 22.55
C ASP A 6 -0.80 21.48 21.36
N GLU A 7 0.50 21.52 21.58
CA GLU A 7 1.51 21.27 20.53
C GLU A 7 1.43 19.84 19.95
N ARG A 8 1.10 18.85 20.79
CA ARG A 8 0.80 17.49 20.32
C ARG A 8 -0.47 17.43 19.48
N LEU A 9 -1.49 18.21 19.81
CA LEU A 9 -2.73 18.28 19.04
C LEU A 9 -2.47 18.89 17.65
N GLU A 10 -1.64 19.92 17.59
CA GLU A 10 -1.21 20.57 16.34
C GLU A 10 -0.42 19.62 15.44
N GLN A 11 0.60 18.93 15.99
CA GLN A 11 1.37 17.95 15.21
C GLN A 11 0.49 16.83 14.66
N ARG A 12 -0.51 16.37 15.43
CA ARG A 12 -1.51 15.39 14.95
C ARG A 12 -2.37 15.94 13.83
N ALA A 13 -2.73 17.23 13.87
CA ALA A 13 -3.47 17.89 12.79
C ALA A 13 -2.61 17.99 11.51
N VAL A 14 -1.33 18.35 11.63
CA VAL A 14 -0.37 18.39 10.52
C VAL A 14 -0.16 17.01 9.91
N ILE A 15 0.04 15.98 10.73
CA ILE A 15 0.13 14.58 10.26
C ILE A 15 -1.13 14.20 9.49
N LYS A 16 -2.32 14.56 10.00
CA LYS A 16 -3.59 14.26 9.33
C LYS A 16 -3.71 14.97 7.98
N PHE A 17 -3.24 16.21 7.89
CA PHE A 17 -3.23 16.99 6.65
C PHE A 17 -2.29 16.37 5.61
N LEU A 18 -1.01 16.19 5.94
CA LEU A 18 -0.01 15.62 5.02
C LEU A 18 -0.34 14.18 4.60
N PHE A 19 -0.92 13.39 5.51
CA PHE A 19 -1.41 12.05 5.18
C PHE A 19 -2.59 12.06 4.19
N ARG A 20 -3.41 13.13 4.19
CA ARG A 20 -4.49 13.29 3.20
C ARG A 20 -3.97 13.74 1.84
N GLU A 21 -2.87 14.50 1.80
CA GLU A 21 -2.17 14.87 0.56
C GLU A 21 -1.39 13.70 -0.08
N GLY A 22 -1.32 12.54 0.59
CA GLY A 22 -0.64 11.35 0.06
C GLY A 22 0.86 11.33 0.31
N VAL A 23 1.36 12.19 1.20
CA VAL A 23 2.78 12.26 1.57
C VAL A 23 3.20 10.99 2.33
N SER A 24 4.40 10.48 2.02
CA SER A 24 4.93 9.26 2.65
C SER A 24 5.23 9.48 4.15
N GLY A 25 5.16 8.43 4.96
CA GLY A 25 5.42 8.53 6.40
C GLY A 25 6.83 9.02 6.74
N ASN A 26 7.83 8.65 5.94
CA ASN A 26 9.22 9.11 6.11
C ASN A 26 9.34 10.61 5.84
N GLU A 27 8.71 11.09 4.77
CA GLU A 27 8.68 12.51 4.40
C GLU A 27 7.93 13.33 5.46
N ILE A 28 6.81 12.81 5.99
CA ILE A 28 6.10 13.46 7.11
C ILE A 28 7.02 13.59 8.33
N HIS A 29 7.76 12.54 8.68
CA HIS A 29 8.67 12.59 9.82
C HIS A 29 9.78 13.62 9.64
N GLN A 30 10.42 13.64 8.46
CA GLN A 30 11.46 14.61 8.15
C GLN A 30 10.94 16.05 8.23
N ARG A 31 9.72 16.30 7.74
CA ARG A 31 9.08 17.62 7.85
C ARG A 31 8.77 18.01 9.29
N LEU A 32 8.29 17.07 10.11
CA LEU A 32 8.03 17.33 11.53
C LEU A 32 9.33 17.67 12.28
N VAL A 33 10.38 16.87 12.11
CA VAL A 33 11.68 17.12 12.75
C VAL A 33 12.28 18.46 12.30
N LYS A 34 12.09 18.85 11.04
CA LYS A 34 12.59 20.14 10.52
C LYS A 34 11.90 21.35 11.18
N VAL A 35 10.61 21.23 11.50
CA VAL A 35 9.81 22.35 12.04
C VAL A 35 9.82 22.36 13.56
N TYR A 36 9.53 21.22 14.18
CA TYR A 36 9.34 21.07 15.63
C TYR A 36 10.62 20.63 16.37
N LYS A 37 11.69 20.26 15.66
CA LYS A 37 13.01 19.88 16.23
C LYS A 37 12.88 18.85 17.35
N ASP A 38 13.27 19.20 18.57
CA ASP A 38 13.32 18.32 19.74
C ASP A 38 11.92 17.97 20.26
N ASP A 39 10.91 18.80 19.94
CA ASP A 39 9.50 18.61 20.31
C ASP A 39 8.73 17.78 19.27
N ALA A 40 9.39 17.37 18.18
CA ALA A 40 8.77 16.56 17.13
C ALA A 40 8.39 15.16 17.64
N LEU A 41 7.21 14.69 17.24
CA LEU A 41 6.81 13.30 17.46
C LEU A 41 7.86 12.34 16.91
N SER A 42 8.26 11.39 17.77
CA SER A 42 9.15 10.32 17.35
C SER A 42 8.55 9.52 16.20
N TYR A 43 9.41 8.89 15.40
CA TYR A 43 8.96 8.07 14.28
C TYR A 43 7.96 6.96 14.71
N SER A 44 8.15 6.43 15.92
CA SER A 44 7.26 5.42 16.49
C SER A 44 5.84 5.95 16.74
N GLN A 45 5.72 7.17 17.27
CA GLN A 45 4.44 7.82 17.55
C GLN A 45 3.74 8.25 16.26
N LEU A 46 4.51 8.77 15.29
CA LEU A 46 4.01 9.06 13.94
C LEU A 46 3.40 7.80 13.30
N ARG A 47 4.07 6.65 13.41
CA ARG A 47 3.59 5.38 12.87
C ARG A 47 2.26 4.97 13.49
N GLU A 48 2.09 5.12 14.80
CA GLU A 48 0.81 4.84 15.46
C GLU A 48 -0.29 5.84 15.07
N GLU A 49 0.02 7.14 14.89
CA GLU A 49 -0.96 8.12 14.38
C GLU A 49 -1.41 7.80 12.96
N ILE A 50 -0.48 7.49 12.05
CA ILE A 50 -0.78 7.08 10.68
C ILE A 50 -1.65 5.82 10.68
N LYS A 51 -1.34 4.84 11.53
CA LYS A 51 -2.13 3.61 11.70
C LYS A 51 -3.53 3.92 12.23
N GLU A 52 -3.67 4.81 13.21
CA GLU A 52 -4.96 5.30 13.70
C GLU A 52 -5.77 5.99 12.59
N LYS A 53 -5.15 6.86 11.78
CA LYS A 53 -5.85 7.55 10.68
C LYS A 53 -6.24 6.58 9.57
N ARG A 54 -5.42 5.57 9.28
CA ARG A 54 -5.78 4.44 8.40
C ARG A 54 -7.00 3.71 8.97
N ARG A 55 -7.01 3.37 10.26
CA ARG A 55 -8.17 2.77 10.96
C ARG A 55 -9.44 3.63 10.86
N ARG A 56 -9.33 4.95 10.94
CA ARG A 56 -10.49 5.85 10.74
C ARG A 56 -10.96 5.93 9.27
N LYS A 57 -10.06 5.77 8.28
CA LYS A 57 -10.44 5.58 6.86
C LYS A 57 -11.06 4.19 6.61
N LEU A 58 -10.80 3.22 7.49
CA LEU A 58 -11.32 1.84 7.47
C LEU A 58 -12.72 1.72 8.09
N SER A 59 -13.62 2.70 7.93
CA SER A 59 -15.04 2.50 8.30
C SER A 59 -15.65 1.28 7.57
N ARG A 60 -15.03 0.85 6.46
CA ARG A 60 -15.10 -0.49 5.89
C ARG A 60 -13.75 -1.19 6.04
N LYS A 61 -13.76 -2.41 6.61
CA LYS A 61 -12.61 -3.32 6.71
C LYS A 61 -11.90 -3.45 5.34
N VAL A 62 -10.60 -3.14 5.26
CA VAL A 62 -9.79 -3.41 4.06
C VAL A 62 -9.58 -4.91 3.97
N LEU A 63 -9.78 -5.44 2.76
CA LEU A 63 -9.53 -6.83 2.43
C LEU A 63 -8.22 -6.92 1.65
N LEU A 64 -7.30 -7.71 2.16
CA LEU A 64 -5.98 -7.98 1.59
C LEU A 64 -6.08 -9.25 0.73
N LEU A 65 -5.74 -9.11 -0.55
CA LEU A 65 -5.53 -10.22 -1.48
C LEU A 65 -4.04 -10.33 -1.77
N HIS A 66 -3.46 -11.50 -1.49
CA HIS A 66 -2.08 -11.83 -1.79
C HIS A 66 -1.95 -13.35 -1.92
N ASP A 67 -0.85 -13.79 -2.53
CA ASP A 67 -0.60 -15.22 -2.77
C ASP A 67 -0.20 -15.97 -1.49
N ASN A 68 -0.16 -17.29 -1.60
CA ASN A 68 0.15 -18.20 -0.49
C ASN A 68 1.66 -18.43 -0.29
N ALA A 69 2.52 -17.50 -0.72
CA ALA A 69 3.96 -17.64 -0.49
C ALA A 69 4.26 -17.92 1.00
N PRO A 70 5.26 -18.77 1.35
CA PRO A 70 5.53 -19.13 2.74
C PRO A 70 5.74 -17.91 3.66
N VAL A 71 6.38 -16.85 3.14
CA VAL A 71 6.59 -15.58 3.85
C VAL A 71 5.28 -14.87 4.20
N HIS A 72 4.25 -15.01 3.39
CA HIS A 72 2.92 -14.43 3.58
C HIS A 72 2.07 -15.22 4.59
N ARG A 73 2.32 -16.52 4.70
CA ARG A 73 1.66 -17.43 5.65
C ARG A 73 2.36 -17.52 7.01
N ALA A 74 3.54 -16.92 7.15
CA ALA A 74 4.30 -16.92 8.38
C ALA A 74 3.51 -16.28 9.54
N LYS A 75 3.67 -16.81 10.76
CA LYS A 75 2.97 -16.30 11.96
C LYS A 75 3.17 -14.80 12.17
N VAL A 76 4.39 -14.31 11.92
CA VAL A 76 4.74 -12.89 12.05
C VAL A 76 3.95 -12.03 11.07
N ALA A 77 3.79 -12.48 9.81
CA ALA A 77 3.03 -11.77 8.79
C ALA A 77 1.53 -11.75 9.14
N LEU A 78 0.95 -12.89 9.52
CA LEU A 78 -0.46 -12.98 9.93
C LEU A 78 -0.76 -12.11 11.15
N ALA A 79 0.12 -12.10 12.15
CA ALA A 79 0.01 -11.22 13.31
C ALA A 79 0.03 -9.74 12.92
N ALA A 80 0.91 -9.35 11.99
CA ALA A 80 0.97 -7.98 11.48
C ALA A 80 -0.30 -7.57 10.72
N ILE A 81 -0.87 -8.45 9.88
CA ILE A 81 -2.13 -8.24 9.17
C ILE A 81 -3.27 -7.99 10.17
N GLN A 82 -3.37 -8.83 11.21
CA GLN A 82 -4.37 -8.69 12.27
C GLN A 82 -4.20 -7.38 13.05
N GLN A 83 -2.98 -7.02 13.45
CA GLN A 83 -2.69 -5.77 14.16
C GLN A 83 -3.03 -4.53 13.33
N CYS A 84 -2.90 -4.61 12.00
CA CYS A 84 -3.31 -3.58 11.06
C CYS A 84 -4.83 -3.51 10.86
N GLY A 85 -5.58 -4.53 11.28
CA GLY A 85 -7.04 -4.61 11.15
C GLY A 85 -7.52 -4.99 9.75
N PHE A 86 -6.67 -5.66 8.95
CA PHE A 86 -7.05 -6.12 7.62
C PHE A 86 -7.77 -7.46 7.68
N GLY A 87 -8.78 -7.64 6.82
CA GLY A 87 -9.28 -8.97 6.46
C GLY A 87 -8.41 -9.57 5.38
N GLN A 88 -8.38 -10.89 5.30
CA GLN A 88 -7.70 -11.62 4.23
C GLN A 88 -8.76 -12.23 3.30
N ILE A 89 -8.48 -12.21 2.00
CA ILE A 89 -9.26 -12.94 0.99
C ILE A 89 -8.52 -14.25 0.72
N ASP A 90 -9.25 -15.36 0.71
CA ASP A 90 -8.67 -16.65 0.35
C ASP A 90 -8.20 -16.62 -1.10
N HIS A 91 -6.98 -17.08 -1.32
CA HIS A 91 -6.37 -17.17 -2.63
C HIS A 91 -6.01 -18.63 -2.91
N PRO A 92 -6.40 -19.21 -4.06
CA PRO A 92 -6.00 -20.56 -4.41
C PRO A 92 -4.48 -20.66 -4.71
N PRO A 93 -3.83 -21.80 -4.44
CA PRO A 93 -2.45 -22.03 -4.86
C PRO A 93 -2.30 -21.99 -6.38
N TYR A 94 -1.16 -21.48 -6.86
CA TYR A 94 -0.79 -21.46 -8.29
C TYR A 94 -1.77 -20.72 -9.21
N SER A 95 -2.45 -19.67 -8.71
CA SER A 95 -3.45 -18.91 -9.47
C SER A 95 -3.04 -17.44 -9.72
N PRO A 96 -1.95 -17.18 -10.47
CA PRO A 96 -1.56 -15.82 -10.82
C PRO A 96 -2.60 -15.12 -11.72
N ASP A 97 -3.43 -15.89 -12.42
CA ASP A 97 -4.60 -15.45 -13.16
C ASP A 97 -5.68 -14.80 -12.27
N LEU A 98 -5.68 -15.08 -10.97
CA LEU A 98 -6.58 -14.47 -9.98
C LEU A 98 -5.89 -13.40 -9.12
N ALA A 99 -4.62 -13.06 -9.40
CA ALA A 99 -3.87 -12.03 -8.69
C ALA A 99 -3.75 -10.76 -9.55
N PRO A 100 -4.41 -9.64 -9.20
CA PRO A 100 -4.38 -8.40 -9.99
C PRO A 100 -2.98 -7.85 -10.23
N SER A 101 -2.07 -8.07 -9.29
CA SER A 101 -0.65 -7.72 -9.44
C SER A 101 -0.01 -8.46 -10.61
N ASP A 102 -0.26 -9.77 -10.73
CA ASP A 102 0.36 -10.61 -11.75
C ASP A 102 -0.28 -10.44 -13.12
N TYR A 103 -1.62 -10.53 -13.19
CA TYR A 103 -2.30 -10.52 -14.49
C TYR A 103 -2.45 -9.13 -15.12
N PHE A 104 -2.35 -8.07 -14.33
CA PHE A 104 -2.57 -6.70 -14.80
C PHE A 104 -1.37 -5.80 -14.52
N LEU A 105 -1.01 -5.61 -13.25
CA LEU A 105 -0.05 -4.58 -12.87
C LEU A 105 1.35 -4.81 -13.44
N PHE A 106 1.94 -5.98 -13.18
CA PHE A 106 3.31 -6.28 -13.58
C PHE A 106 3.47 -6.44 -15.09
N GLY A 107 2.44 -6.94 -15.79
CA GLY A 107 2.45 -6.99 -17.26
C GLY A 107 2.61 -5.61 -17.88
N ASN A 108 1.79 -4.64 -17.44
CA ASN A 108 1.85 -3.27 -17.93
C ASN A 108 3.15 -2.54 -17.52
N LEU A 109 3.65 -2.80 -16.31
CA LEU A 109 4.94 -2.26 -15.86
C LEU A 109 6.10 -2.80 -16.69
N LYS A 110 6.17 -4.12 -16.89
CA LYS A 110 7.21 -4.76 -17.71
C LYS A 110 7.19 -4.25 -19.15
N GLN A 111 6.01 -4.02 -19.72
CA GLN A 111 5.88 -3.44 -21.05
C GLN A 111 6.46 -2.02 -21.12
N HIS A 112 6.22 -1.20 -20.10
CA HIS A 112 6.75 0.15 -20.03
C HIS A 112 8.28 0.19 -19.88
N LEU A 113 8.84 -0.69 -19.05
CA LEU A 113 10.28 -0.78 -18.82
C LEU A 113 11.02 -1.58 -19.90
N ARG A 114 10.31 -2.09 -20.92
CA ARG A 114 10.88 -2.99 -21.91
C ARG A 114 11.93 -2.26 -22.75
N GLY A 115 13.13 -2.83 -22.80
CA GLY A 115 14.23 -2.31 -23.61
C GLY A 115 15.02 -1.18 -22.96
N THR A 116 14.65 -0.78 -21.74
CA THR A 116 15.43 0.16 -20.94
C THR A 116 16.52 -0.58 -20.17
N VAL A 117 17.74 -0.07 -20.22
CA VAL A 117 18.86 -0.53 -19.40
C VAL A 117 19.08 0.53 -18.34
N PHE A 118 19.07 0.11 -17.07
CA PHE A 118 19.33 0.99 -15.93
C PHE A 118 20.76 0.81 -15.47
N SER A 119 21.40 1.91 -15.10
CA SER A 119 22.79 1.94 -14.64
C SER A 119 22.91 1.47 -13.19
N ASP A 120 21.87 1.73 -12.38
CA ASP A 120 21.80 1.32 -10.98
C ASP A 120 20.35 1.10 -10.50
N ASP A 121 20.22 0.60 -9.26
CA ASP A 121 18.93 0.34 -8.61
C ASP A 121 18.11 1.61 -8.34
N ASN A 122 18.74 2.77 -8.16
CA ASN A 122 18.04 4.02 -7.89
C ASN A 122 17.35 4.53 -9.14
N GLU A 123 18.01 4.41 -10.29
CA GLU A 123 17.42 4.72 -11.59
C GLU A 123 16.19 3.84 -11.86
N LEU A 124 16.30 2.53 -11.61
CA LEU A 124 15.16 1.60 -11.72
C LEU A 124 14.02 1.97 -10.76
N LYS A 125 14.33 2.26 -9.48
CA LYS A 125 13.31 2.68 -8.50
C LYS A 125 12.61 3.96 -8.92
N SER A 126 13.35 4.94 -9.44
CA SER A 126 12.75 6.19 -9.95
C SER A 126 11.82 5.89 -11.11
N ALA A 127 12.26 5.12 -12.11
CA ALA A 127 11.43 4.77 -13.27
C ALA A 127 10.13 4.04 -12.87
N VAL A 128 10.20 3.13 -11.91
CA VAL A 128 9.02 2.44 -11.36
C VAL A 128 8.09 3.41 -10.62
N GLN A 129 8.65 4.32 -9.82
CA GLN A 129 7.88 5.32 -9.09
C GLN A 129 7.18 6.30 -10.04
N ASP A 130 7.89 6.78 -11.06
CA ASP A 130 7.38 7.69 -12.09
C ASP A 130 6.27 7.02 -12.89
N TYR A 131 6.44 5.74 -13.24
CA TYR A 131 5.40 4.94 -13.86
C TYR A 131 4.11 4.96 -13.03
N PHE A 132 4.18 4.65 -11.73
CA PHE A 132 2.97 4.62 -10.90
C PHE A 132 2.38 6.00 -10.64
N ASN A 133 3.21 7.03 -10.47
CA ASN A 133 2.75 8.41 -10.29
C ASN A 133 2.02 8.93 -11.53
N SER A 134 2.39 8.46 -12.72
CA SER A 134 1.72 8.81 -13.98
C SER A 134 0.37 8.11 -14.21
N ARG A 135 0.02 7.10 -13.40
CA ARG A 135 -1.24 6.35 -13.58
C ARG A 135 -2.40 7.02 -12.85
N GLU A 136 -3.50 7.18 -13.58
CA GLU A 136 -4.76 7.62 -13.01
C GLU A 136 -5.38 6.55 -12.11
N LYS A 137 -6.26 6.96 -11.18
CA LYS A 137 -6.98 6.05 -10.29
C LYS A 137 -7.76 4.97 -11.05
N ASN A 138 -8.30 5.31 -12.21
CA ASN A 138 -9.07 4.40 -13.06
C ASN A 138 -8.24 3.23 -13.57
N PHE A 139 -6.93 3.40 -13.78
CA PHE A 139 -6.04 2.32 -14.17
C PHE A 139 -6.06 1.18 -13.15
N PHE A 140 -5.87 1.50 -11.87
CA PHE A 140 -5.90 0.52 -10.78
C PHE A 140 -7.30 -0.08 -10.58
N PHE A 141 -8.34 0.77 -10.70
CA PHE A 141 -9.72 0.32 -10.56
C PHE A 141 -10.09 -0.71 -11.63
N ASN A 142 -9.71 -0.49 -12.88
CA ASN A 142 -9.95 -1.44 -13.98
C ASN A 142 -9.29 -2.80 -13.72
N GLY A 143 -8.05 -2.80 -13.23
CA GLY A 143 -7.35 -4.03 -12.85
C GLY A 143 -8.13 -4.82 -11.79
N LEU A 144 -8.66 -4.15 -10.77
CA LEU A 144 -9.44 -4.76 -9.70
C LEU A 144 -10.83 -5.24 -10.15
N MET A 145 -11.53 -4.47 -10.98
CA MET A 145 -12.86 -4.85 -11.46
C MET A 145 -12.85 -6.12 -12.31
N ASN A 146 -11.76 -6.37 -13.02
CA ASN A 146 -11.55 -7.60 -13.78
C ASN A 146 -11.39 -8.85 -12.91
N LEU A 147 -11.18 -8.71 -11.60
CA LEU A 147 -11.06 -9.87 -10.70
C LEU A 147 -12.36 -10.68 -10.67
N LYS A 148 -13.53 -10.01 -10.68
CA LYS A 148 -14.83 -10.68 -10.63
C LYS A 148 -15.04 -11.59 -11.84
N SER A 149 -14.84 -11.05 -13.05
CA SER A 149 -15.02 -11.82 -14.29
C SER A 149 -14.00 -12.94 -14.42
N ARG A 150 -12.77 -12.75 -13.92
CA ARG A 150 -11.75 -13.80 -13.86
C ARG A 150 -12.14 -14.94 -12.92
N CYS A 151 -12.65 -14.62 -11.72
CA CYS A 151 -13.17 -15.64 -10.81
C CYS A 151 -14.35 -16.41 -11.43
N GLU A 152 -15.28 -15.72 -12.09
CA GLU A 152 -16.41 -16.34 -12.80
C GLU A 152 -15.91 -17.29 -13.89
N LYS A 153 -14.96 -16.84 -14.72
CA LYS A 153 -14.37 -17.67 -15.77
C LYS A 153 -13.63 -18.89 -15.20
N CYS A 154 -12.91 -18.72 -14.08
CA CYS A 154 -12.24 -19.83 -13.39
C CYS A 154 -13.24 -20.91 -12.92
N ILE A 155 -14.43 -20.48 -12.46
CA ILE A 155 -15.52 -21.41 -12.10
C ILE A 155 -16.06 -22.11 -13.36
N GLU A 156 -16.28 -21.38 -14.46
CA GLU A 156 -16.76 -21.94 -15.73
C GLU A 156 -15.82 -22.99 -16.31
N VAL A 157 -14.50 -22.81 -16.17
CA VAL A 157 -13.49 -23.76 -16.62
C VAL A 157 -13.08 -24.77 -15.54
N GLU A 158 -13.90 -24.94 -14.50
CA GLU A 158 -13.70 -25.93 -13.43
C GLU A 158 -12.31 -25.85 -12.74
N GLY A 159 -11.82 -24.63 -12.53
CA GLY A 159 -10.53 -24.38 -11.88
C GLY A 159 -9.30 -24.49 -12.78
N GLN A 160 -9.49 -24.69 -14.09
CA GLN A 160 -8.41 -24.57 -15.07
C GLN A 160 -7.96 -23.11 -15.26
N TYR A 161 -6.81 -22.92 -15.89
CA TYR A 161 -6.27 -21.60 -16.22
C TYR A 161 -7.12 -20.86 -17.26
N ILE A 162 -7.18 -19.52 -17.15
CA ILE A 162 -8.03 -18.64 -17.97
C ILE A 162 -7.31 -17.64 -18.86
#